data_AF-A0A1H9AQ93-F1
#
_entry.id   AF-A0A1H9AQ93-F1
#
_cell.length_a   1.000
_cell.length_b   1.000
_cell.length_c   1.000
_cell.angle_alpha   90.00
_cell.angle_beta   90.00
_cell.angle_gamma   90.00
#
_symmetry.space_group_name_H-M   'P 1'
#
loop_
_entity.id
_entity.type
_entity.pdbx_description
1 polymer ?
#
loop_
_entity_poly.entity_id
_entity_poly.type
_entity_poly.pdbx_seq_one_letter_code
_entity_poly.pdbx_strand_id
1 'polypeptide(L)'
;MLAREAAVSKATIYRYFQNMTDLLGCVATAEVCRFRDANPPAVTSRAELQDGLTAFGTRLLTFLNDPETVAFACLIHEEARHAPDMGLTFYDAAFQQTLDDLARMFGQAKDCGALKTEFAPQEIAEDFIALLEGHGFKRAQLGLSGLPYPDVPSKVNRAVTTLLRAHG
;
A
#
# COMPACT_ATOMS: atom_id res chain seq x y z
N MET A 1 9.46 -25.18 -2.87
CA MET A 1 10.71 -25.31 -2.07
C MET A 1 11.73 -24.30 -2.60
N LEU A 2 11.47 -23.01 -2.38
CA LEU A 2 12.39 -21.88 -2.64
C LEU A 2 12.25 -20.79 -1.54
N ALA A 3 11.69 -21.18 -0.38
CA ALA A 3 11.43 -20.28 0.76
C ALA A 3 12.22 -20.69 2.01
N ARG A 4 13.32 -21.44 1.85
CA ARG A 4 14.04 -21.98 3.01
C ARG A 4 15.56 -21.78 3.03
N GLU A 5 16.12 -21.08 2.05
CA GLU A 5 17.56 -20.79 2.00
C GLU A 5 17.88 -19.33 1.64
N ALA A 6 16.97 -18.40 1.91
CA ALA A 6 17.28 -16.98 1.76
C ALA A 6 17.73 -16.32 3.08
N ALA A 7 18.65 -16.98 3.78
CA ALA A 7 19.66 -16.26 4.58
C ALA A 7 20.79 -15.77 3.66
N VAL A 8 20.45 -15.29 2.47
CA VAL A 8 21.42 -14.78 1.51
C VAL A 8 21.81 -13.37 1.94
N SER A 9 23.02 -13.24 2.48
CA SER A 9 23.67 -11.96 2.70
C SER A 9 23.54 -11.08 1.45
N LYS A 10 23.47 -9.75 1.63
CA LYS A 10 23.46 -8.74 0.55
C LYS A 10 24.34 -9.16 -0.64
N ALA A 11 25.58 -9.61 -0.37
CA ALA A 11 26.56 -10.06 -1.37
C ALA A 11 26.07 -11.16 -2.34
N THR A 12 25.14 -12.03 -1.93
CA THR A 12 24.63 -13.12 -2.77
C THR A 12 23.52 -12.67 -3.71
N ILE A 13 22.71 -11.68 -3.31
CA ILE A 13 21.73 -11.05 -4.21
C ILE A 13 22.50 -10.23 -5.27
N TYR A 14 23.47 -9.42 -4.87
CA TYR A 14 24.29 -8.62 -5.81
C TYR A 14 25.07 -9.44 -6.84
N ARG A 15 25.38 -10.72 -6.58
CA ARG A 15 26.17 -11.56 -7.50
C ARG A 15 25.38 -12.10 -8.69
N TYR A 16 24.04 -12.15 -8.61
CA TYR A 16 23.21 -12.86 -9.60
C TYR A 16 22.39 -11.97 -10.54
N PHE A 17 22.35 -10.66 -10.34
CA PHE A 17 21.49 -9.78 -11.13
C PHE A 17 22.28 -8.69 -11.84
N GLN A 18 22.25 -8.71 -13.18
CA GLN A 18 22.90 -7.69 -14.03
C GLN A 18 22.22 -6.31 -13.95
N ASN A 19 20.95 -6.24 -13.54
CA ASN A 19 20.23 -4.98 -13.33
C ASN A 19 19.31 -5.08 -12.10
N MET A 20 19.78 -4.58 -10.96
CA MET A 20 19.07 -4.71 -9.68
C MET A 20 17.77 -3.88 -9.63
N THR A 21 17.70 -2.81 -10.41
CA THR A 21 16.52 -1.96 -10.56
C THR A 21 15.32 -2.75 -11.10
N ASP A 22 15.51 -3.53 -12.16
CA ASP A 22 14.43 -4.31 -12.79
C ASP A 22 13.93 -5.44 -11.88
N LEU A 23 14.85 -6.09 -11.16
CA LEU A 23 14.48 -7.13 -10.20
C LEU A 23 13.64 -6.56 -9.05
N LEU A 24 14.12 -5.48 -8.42
CA LEU A 24 13.42 -4.88 -7.29
C LEU A 24 12.07 -4.30 -7.73
N GLY A 25 11.97 -3.75 -8.94
CA GLY A 25 10.69 -3.38 -9.55
C GLY A 25 9.74 -4.57 -9.70
N CYS A 26 10.20 -5.67 -10.27
CA CYS A 26 9.39 -6.90 -10.39
C CYS A 26 8.92 -7.44 -9.03
N VAL A 27 9.80 -7.45 -8.03
CA VAL A 27 9.47 -7.91 -6.68
C VAL A 27 8.46 -6.96 -6.04
N ALA A 28 8.63 -5.65 -6.17
CA ALA A 28 7.67 -4.67 -5.66
C ALA A 28 6.29 -4.86 -6.29
N THR A 29 6.22 -5.04 -7.61
CA THR A 29 4.95 -5.35 -8.30
C THR A 29 4.34 -6.66 -7.78
N ALA A 30 5.14 -7.71 -7.60
CA ALA A 30 4.66 -9.00 -7.11
C ALA A 30 4.13 -8.90 -5.67
N GLU A 31 4.82 -8.20 -4.78
CA GLU A 31 4.39 -7.98 -3.40
C GLU A 31 3.08 -7.19 -3.32
N VAL A 32 2.95 -6.15 -4.14
CA VAL A 32 1.74 -5.32 -4.21
C VAL A 32 0.54 -6.12 -4.73
N CYS A 33 0.77 -7.03 -5.68
CA CYS A 33 -0.26 -7.96 -6.14
C CYS A 33 -0.79 -8.89 -5.02
N ARG A 34 -0.08 -9.08 -3.90
CA ARG A 34 -0.51 -9.98 -2.81
C ARG A 34 -1.68 -9.39 -2.01
N PHE A 35 -1.79 -8.06 -1.92
CA PHE A 35 -2.86 -7.40 -1.16
C PHE A 35 -3.88 -6.67 -2.05
N ARG A 36 -3.53 -6.45 -3.32
CA ARG A 36 -4.47 -5.90 -4.31
C ARG A 36 -5.57 -6.89 -4.63
N ASP A 37 -6.74 -6.33 -4.92
CA ASP A 37 -7.83 -7.08 -5.50
C ASP A 37 -7.80 -6.85 -7.02
N ALA A 38 -7.87 -7.92 -7.81
CA ALA A 38 -7.77 -7.80 -9.26
C ALA A 38 -8.97 -7.05 -9.87
N ASN A 39 -10.12 -7.05 -9.18
CA ASN A 39 -11.33 -6.35 -9.58
C ASN A 39 -12.06 -5.83 -8.33
N PRO A 40 -11.78 -4.60 -7.86
CA PRO A 40 -12.61 -4.00 -6.83
C PRO A 40 -14.07 -3.93 -7.32
N PRO A 41 -15.06 -4.26 -6.47
CA PRO A 41 -16.46 -4.24 -6.85
C PRO A 41 -16.89 -2.82 -7.24
N ALA A 42 -17.83 -2.71 -8.19
CA ALA A 42 -18.39 -1.43 -8.58
C ALA A 42 -19.07 -0.76 -7.38
N VAL A 43 -18.80 0.53 -7.17
CA VAL A 43 -19.47 1.31 -6.12
C VAL A 43 -20.74 1.93 -6.67
N THR A 44 -21.89 1.45 -6.19
CA THR A 44 -23.21 2.01 -6.53
C THR A 44 -23.95 2.59 -5.34
N SER A 45 -23.42 2.40 -4.12
CA SER A 45 -23.98 2.93 -2.89
C SER A 45 -22.92 3.30 -1.86
N ARG A 46 -23.31 4.09 -0.85
CA ARG A 46 -22.44 4.45 0.28
C ARG A 46 -22.03 3.24 1.12
N ALA A 47 -22.91 2.23 1.24
CA ALA A 47 -22.61 1.00 1.95
C ALA A 47 -21.51 0.19 1.23
N GLU A 48 -21.64 0.03 -0.09
CA GLU A 48 -20.62 -0.65 -0.91
C GLU A 48 -19.28 0.08 -0.90
N LEU A 49 -19.29 1.42 -0.93
CA LEU A 49 -18.07 2.20 -0.74
C LEU A 49 -17.41 1.88 0.61
N GLN A 50 -18.19 1.94 1.69
CA GLN A 50 -17.68 1.66 3.04
C GLN A 50 -17.08 0.26 3.14
N ASP A 51 -17.75 -0.75 2.57
CA ASP A 51 -17.28 -2.14 2.55
C ASP A 51 -16.01 -2.28 1.71
N GLY A 52 -15.96 -1.66 0.53
CA GLY A 52 -14.78 -1.66 -0.34
C GLY A 52 -13.56 -1.03 0.32
N LEU A 53 -13.73 0.13 0.96
CA LEU A 53 -12.67 0.81 1.71
C LEU A 53 -12.21 0.00 2.93
N THR A 54 -13.15 -0.66 3.62
CA THR A 54 -12.84 -1.52 4.77
C THR A 54 -12.03 -2.75 4.34
N ALA A 55 -12.45 -3.42 3.26
CA ALA A 55 -11.75 -4.56 2.71
C ALA A 55 -10.35 -4.17 2.23
N PHE A 56 -10.23 -3.07 1.49
CA PHE A 56 -8.96 -2.53 1.07
C PHE A 56 -8.02 -2.23 2.25
N GLY A 57 -8.49 -1.45 3.23
CA GLY A 57 -7.67 -1.06 4.37
C GLY A 57 -7.22 -2.27 5.20
N THR A 58 -8.09 -3.28 5.33
CA THR A 58 -7.75 -4.53 6.03
C THR A 58 -6.62 -5.27 5.32
N ARG A 59 -6.70 -5.42 3.99
CA ARG A 59 -5.63 -6.06 3.20
C ARG A 59 -4.32 -5.27 3.27
N LEU A 60 -4.37 -3.95 3.09
CA LEU A 60 -3.19 -3.10 3.14
C LEU A 60 -2.48 -3.19 4.50
N LEU A 61 -3.20 -2.98 5.60
CA LEU A 61 -2.55 -3.01 6.93
C LEU A 61 -2.08 -4.41 7.33
N THR A 62 -2.74 -5.47 6.85
CA THR A 62 -2.27 -6.84 7.03
C THR A 62 -0.96 -7.07 6.27
N PHE A 63 -0.89 -6.61 5.02
CA PHE A 63 0.34 -6.68 4.22
C PHE A 63 1.49 -5.88 4.83
N LEU A 64 1.22 -4.66 5.30
CA LEU A 64 2.23 -3.83 5.95
C LEU A 64 2.66 -4.36 7.32
N ASN A 65 1.87 -5.23 7.96
CA ASN A 65 2.25 -5.93 9.18
C ASN A 65 3.21 -7.10 8.95
N ASP A 66 3.40 -7.53 7.70
CA ASP A 66 4.36 -8.59 7.39
C ASP A 66 5.80 -8.07 7.62
N PRO A 67 6.60 -8.75 8.48
CA PRO A 67 8.00 -8.39 8.69
C PRO A 67 8.83 -8.38 7.41
N GLU A 68 8.51 -9.22 6.42
CA GLU A 68 9.18 -9.24 5.12
C GLU A 68 8.92 -7.95 4.34
N THR A 69 7.69 -7.44 4.37
CA THR A 69 7.31 -6.15 3.77
C THR A 69 8.08 -4.99 4.39
N VAL A 70 8.22 -4.97 5.72
CA VAL A 70 9.01 -3.94 6.43
C VAL A 70 10.48 -4.00 6.01
N ALA A 71 11.07 -5.20 6.01
CA ALA A 71 12.46 -5.40 5.63
C ALA A 71 12.72 -4.99 4.17
N PHE A 72 11.81 -5.35 3.26
CA PHE A 72 11.89 -4.99 1.85
C PHE A 72 11.83 -3.48 1.65
N ALA A 73 10.91 -2.78 2.32
CA ALA A 73 10.82 -1.33 2.23
C ALA A 73 12.09 -0.63 2.75
N CYS A 74 12.69 -1.13 3.83
CA CYS A 74 13.98 -0.62 4.32
C CYS A 74 15.11 -0.81 3.31
N LEU A 75 15.19 -1.99 2.67
CA LEU A 75 16.17 -2.24 1.60
C LEU A 75 16.00 -1.25 0.44
N ILE A 76 14.77 -1.02 -0.01
CA ILE A 76 14.49 -0.07 -1.09
C ILE A 76 14.93 1.35 -0.72
N HIS A 77 14.65 1.81 0.51
CA HIS A 77 15.12 3.13 0.97
C HIS A 77 16.65 3.25 0.99
N GLU A 78 17.37 2.15 1.19
CA GLU A 78 18.83 2.13 1.11
C GLU A 78 19.29 2.26 -0.35
N GLU A 79 18.74 1.44 -1.25
CA GLU A 79 19.19 1.39 -2.65
C GLU A 79 18.75 2.61 -3.48
N ALA A 80 17.56 3.15 -3.24
CA ALA A 80 17.04 4.33 -3.95
C ALA A 80 17.91 5.58 -3.75
N ARG A 81 18.67 5.66 -2.64
CA ARG A 81 19.66 6.74 -2.40
C ARG A 81 20.87 6.64 -3.32
N HIS A 82 21.16 5.46 -3.85
CA HIS A 82 22.29 5.18 -4.73
C HIS A 82 21.88 5.11 -6.21
N ALA A 83 20.60 4.92 -6.51
CA ALA A 83 20.05 4.84 -7.87
C ALA A 83 18.66 5.52 -7.96
N PRO A 84 18.58 6.80 -8.37
CA PRO A 84 17.31 7.55 -8.43
C PRO A 84 16.22 6.90 -9.29
N ASP A 85 16.59 6.30 -10.42
CA ASP A 85 15.65 5.61 -11.32
C ASP A 85 14.93 4.44 -10.62
N MET A 86 15.61 3.79 -9.66
CA MET A 86 15.01 2.73 -8.84
C MET A 86 13.95 3.28 -7.88
N GLY A 87 14.15 4.49 -7.36
CA GLY A 87 13.14 5.17 -6.55
C GLY A 87 11.84 5.39 -7.31
N LEU A 88 11.94 5.82 -8.58
CA LEU A 88 10.78 6.00 -9.45
C LEU A 88 10.10 4.67 -9.78
N THR A 89 10.87 3.65 -10.22
CA THR A 89 10.32 2.32 -10.53
C THR A 89 9.60 1.72 -9.33
N PHE A 90 10.19 1.84 -8.14
CA PHE A 90 9.54 1.38 -6.91
C PHE A 90 8.28 2.17 -6.60
N TYR A 91 8.32 3.50 -6.73
CA TYR A 91 7.18 4.35 -6.43
C TYR A 91 5.97 3.98 -7.32
N ASP A 92 6.22 3.83 -8.62
CA ASP A 92 5.19 3.47 -9.60
C ASP A 92 4.62 2.06 -9.31
N ALA A 93 5.50 1.10 -9.01
CA ALA A 93 5.11 -0.28 -8.72
C ALA A 93 4.35 -0.43 -7.39
N ALA A 94 4.74 0.32 -6.35
CA ALA A 94 4.23 0.16 -4.99
C ALA A 94 3.04 1.05 -4.67
N PHE A 95 3.09 2.31 -5.09
CA PHE A 95 2.11 3.32 -4.68
C PHE A 95 1.17 3.72 -5.81
N GLN A 96 1.69 4.03 -6.99
CA GLN A 96 0.88 4.66 -8.05
C GLN A 96 -0.32 3.80 -8.44
N GLN A 97 -0.11 2.50 -8.67
CA GLN A 97 -1.19 1.61 -9.04
C GLN A 97 -2.27 1.47 -7.94
N THR A 98 -1.85 1.51 -6.67
CA THR A 98 -2.74 1.46 -5.50
C THR A 98 -3.58 2.74 -5.42
N LEU A 99 -2.96 3.89 -5.65
CA LEU A 99 -3.64 5.20 -5.69
C LEU A 99 -4.66 5.25 -6.84
N ASP A 100 -4.29 4.75 -8.02
CA ASP A 100 -5.18 4.69 -9.18
C ASP A 100 -6.42 3.83 -8.93
N ASP A 101 -6.25 2.69 -8.24
CA ASP A 101 -7.35 1.80 -7.90
C ASP A 101 -8.33 2.43 -6.90
N LEU A 102 -7.81 3.12 -5.88
CA LEU A 102 -8.62 3.90 -4.94
C LEU A 102 -9.31 5.09 -5.63
N ALA A 103 -8.58 5.83 -6.45
CA ALA A 103 -9.12 6.99 -7.18
C ALA A 103 -10.27 6.57 -8.11
N ARG A 104 -10.18 5.40 -8.76
CA ARG A 104 -11.28 4.84 -9.55
C ARG A 104 -12.51 4.56 -8.70
N MET A 105 -12.33 3.95 -7.53
CA MET A 105 -13.42 3.66 -6.58
C MET A 105 -14.09 4.94 -6.07
N PHE A 106 -13.31 5.98 -5.74
CA PHE A 106 -13.84 7.28 -5.34
C PHE A 106 -14.53 8.02 -6.49
N GLY A 107 -14.02 7.90 -7.73
CA GLY A 107 -14.69 8.41 -8.93
C GLY A 107 -16.09 7.82 -9.10
N GLN A 108 -16.20 6.48 -9.05
CA GLN A 108 -17.48 5.78 -9.11
C GLN A 108 -18.44 6.22 -7.99
N ALA A 109 -17.91 6.40 -6.78
CA ALA A 109 -18.70 6.88 -5.64
C ALA A 109 -19.22 8.32 -5.84
N LYS A 110 -18.44 9.20 -6.47
CA LYS A 110 -18.89 10.55 -6.83
C LYS A 110 -19.97 10.50 -7.91
N ASP A 111 -19.76 9.69 -8.95
CA ASP A 111 -20.69 9.58 -10.09
C ASP A 111 -22.07 9.08 -9.67
N CYS A 112 -22.15 8.12 -8.73
CA CYS A 112 -23.42 7.63 -8.19
C CYS A 112 -23.96 8.43 -6.99
N GLY A 113 -23.26 9.50 -6.57
CA GLY A 113 -23.66 10.35 -5.45
C GLY A 113 -23.48 9.72 -4.06
N ALA A 114 -22.79 8.58 -3.96
CA ALA A 114 -22.41 7.92 -2.70
C ALA A 114 -21.37 8.71 -1.90
N LEU A 115 -20.58 9.54 -2.57
CA LEU A 115 -19.60 10.46 -1.98
C LEU A 115 -19.85 11.88 -2.52
N LYS A 116 -19.95 12.88 -1.63
CA LYS A 116 -20.24 14.28 -2.00
C LYS A 116 -19.09 15.16 -1.58
N THR A 117 -18.18 15.42 -2.51
CA THR A 117 -17.00 16.22 -2.24
C THR A 117 -16.47 16.91 -3.49
N GLU A 118 -15.88 18.08 -3.30
CA GLU A 118 -15.27 18.89 -4.36
C GLU A 118 -13.85 18.42 -4.74
N PHE A 119 -13.16 17.71 -3.84
CA PHE A 119 -11.80 17.21 -4.06
C PHE A 119 -11.72 16.17 -5.18
N ALA A 120 -10.58 16.12 -5.86
CA ALA A 120 -10.33 15.13 -6.91
C ALA A 120 -10.23 13.71 -6.29
N PRO A 121 -10.66 12.65 -7.01
CA PRO A 121 -10.56 11.28 -6.52
C PRO A 121 -9.15 10.85 -6.10
N GLN A 122 -8.13 11.38 -6.76
CA GLN A 122 -6.72 11.13 -6.44
C GLN A 122 -6.32 11.73 -5.08
N GLU A 123 -6.75 12.96 -4.78
CA GLU A 123 -6.48 13.61 -3.49
C GLU A 123 -7.11 12.81 -2.34
N ILE A 124 -8.36 12.36 -2.53
CA ILE A 124 -9.08 11.55 -1.54
C ILE A 124 -8.41 10.18 -1.34
N ALA A 125 -7.84 9.61 -2.40
CA ALA A 125 -7.08 8.36 -2.33
C ALA A 125 -5.82 8.51 -1.47
N GLU A 126 -5.05 9.57 -1.69
CA GLU A 126 -3.87 9.89 -0.86
C GLU A 126 -4.25 10.13 0.60
N ASP A 127 -5.29 10.92 0.86
CA ASP A 127 -5.81 11.17 2.20
C ASP A 127 -6.20 9.87 2.92
N PHE A 128 -6.87 8.96 2.20
CA PHE A 128 -7.28 7.68 2.77
C PHE A 128 -6.09 6.79 3.14
N ILE A 129 -5.07 6.71 2.29
CA ILE A 129 -3.82 5.98 2.60
C ILE A 129 -3.14 6.61 3.82
N ALA A 130 -3.05 7.94 3.90
CA ALA A 130 -2.46 8.63 5.03
C ALA A 130 -3.20 8.33 6.36
N LEU A 131 -4.53 8.29 6.34
CA LEU A 131 -5.36 7.92 7.50
C LEU A 131 -5.12 6.48 7.96
N LEU A 132 -4.98 5.56 7.00
CA LEU A 132 -4.68 4.14 7.25
C LEU A 132 -3.28 3.94 7.84
N GLU A 133 -2.25 4.52 7.24
CA GLU A 133 -0.87 4.26 7.68
C GLU A 133 -0.51 5.02 8.97
N GLY A 134 -0.85 6.31 9.03
CA GLY A 134 -0.32 7.21 10.05
C GLY A 134 1.20 7.05 10.23
N HIS A 135 1.63 6.57 11.40
CA HIS A 135 3.04 6.33 11.71
C HIS A 135 3.37 4.87 12.05
N GLY A 136 2.45 3.92 11.83
CA GLY A 136 2.66 2.52 12.20
C GLY A 136 3.86 1.91 11.47
N PHE A 137 3.81 1.95 10.14
CA PHE A 137 4.88 1.40 9.29
C PHE A 137 6.22 2.11 9.52
N LYS A 138 6.21 3.45 9.62
CA LYS A 138 7.41 4.26 9.94
C LYS A 138 8.07 3.84 11.25
N ARG A 139 7.30 3.56 12.31
CA ARG A 139 7.85 3.06 13.58
C ARG A 139 8.53 1.71 13.41
N ALA A 140 7.95 0.81 12.63
CA ALA A 140 8.56 -0.49 12.38
C ALA A 140 9.84 -0.41 11.54
N GLN A 141 9.86 0.44 10.51
CA GLN A 141 11.07 0.71 9.72
C GLN A 141 12.21 1.28 10.58
N LEU A 142 11.88 2.03 11.63
CA LEU A 142 12.84 2.56 12.61
C LEU A 142 13.19 1.57 13.74
N GLY A 143 12.68 0.34 13.70
CA GLY A 143 12.90 -0.69 14.73
C GLY A 143 12.18 -0.40 16.06
N LEU A 144 11.24 0.54 16.10
CA LEU A 144 10.49 0.93 17.29
C LEU A 144 9.26 0.07 17.55
N SER A 145 8.84 -0.75 16.58
CA SER A 145 7.74 -1.70 16.71
C SER A 145 8.02 -2.96 15.87
N GLY A 146 7.72 -4.13 16.42
CA GLY A 146 7.69 -5.40 15.67
C GLY A 146 6.35 -5.68 14.97
N LEU A 147 5.32 -4.88 15.28
CA LEU A 147 3.99 -5.01 14.70
C LEU A 147 3.44 -3.60 14.40
N PRO A 148 3.51 -3.12 13.15
CA PRO A 148 3.08 -1.77 12.76
C PRO A 148 1.66 -1.40 13.20
N TYR A 149 0.71 -2.33 13.04
CA TYR A 149 -0.73 -2.13 13.24
C TYR A 149 -1.31 -3.27 14.11
N PRO A 150 -1.25 -3.16 15.44
CA PRO A 150 -1.67 -4.24 16.34
C PRO A 150 -3.19 -4.50 16.34
N ASP A 151 -4.00 -3.50 16.00
CA ASP A 151 -5.45 -3.62 15.88
C ASP A 151 -5.89 -3.08 14.50
N VAL A 152 -5.75 -3.94 13.48
CA VAL A 152 -6.14 -3.63 12.10
C VAL A 152 -7.64 -3.28 12.02
N PRO A 153 -8.59 -4.07 12.56
CA PRO A 153 -10.02 -3.74 12.47
C PRO A 153 -10.37 -2.35 13.00
N SER A 154 -9.89 -1.98 14.20
CA SER A 154 -10.19 -0.66 14.77
C SER A 154 -9.53 0.46 13.98
N LYS A 155 -8.30 0.26 13.50
CA LYS A 155 -7.56 1.26 12.72
C LYS A 155 -8.25 1.54 11.37
N VAL A 156 -8.66 0.49 10.66
CA VAL A 156 -9.41 0.58 9.40
C VAL A 156 -10.77 1.25 9.64
N ASN A 157 -11.54 0.78 10.62
CA ASN A 157 -12.85 1.34 10.92
C ASN A 157 -12.77 2.85 11.21
N ARG A 158 -11.77 3.27 11.99
CA ARG A 158 -11.53 4.69 12.28
C ARG A 158 -11.19 5.48 11.00
N ALA A 159 -10.30 4.97 10.15
CA ALA A 159 -9.91 5.64 8.91
C ALA A 159 -11.11 5.82 7.96
N VAL A 160 -11.86 4.74 7.70
CA VAL A 160 -13.06 4.75 6.84
C VAL A 160 -14.12 5.70 7.40
N THR A 161 -14.41 5.63 8.70
CA THR A 161 -15.39 6.51 9.35
C THR A 161 -14.97 7.97 9.27
N THR A 162 -13.67 8.27 9.44
CA THR A 162 -13.15 9.64 9.37
C THR A 162 -13.30 10.19 7.95
N LEU A 163 -12.88 9.43 6.94
CA LEU A 163 -12.98 9.81 5.54
C LEU A 163 -14.44 10.07 5.14
N LEU A 164 -15.33 9.12 5.41
CA LEU A 164 -16.75 9.23 5.04
C LEU A 164 -17.49 10.36 5.78
N ARG A 165 -16.98 10.82 6.94
CA ARG A 165 -17.50 12.01 7.64
C ARG A 165 -16.96 13.31 7.05
N ALA A 166 -15.74 13.31 6.54
CA ALA A 166 -15.13 14.49 5.93
C ALA A 166 -15.70 14.80 4.52
N HIS A 167 -16.14 13.77 3.79
CA HIS A 167 -16.55 13.86 2.38
C HIS A 167 -18.03 13.44 2.12
N GLY A 168 -18.87 13.36 3.16
CA GLY A 168 -20.21 12.79 3.03
C GLY A 168 -21.28 13.43 3.90
#